data_AF-A0A945K3V9-F1
#
_entry.id   AF-A0A945K3V9-F1
#
_cell.length_a   1.000
_cell.length_b   1.000
_cell.length_c   1.000
_cell.angle_alpha   90.00
_cell.angle_beta   90.00
_cell.angle_gamma   90.00
#
_symmetry.space_group_name_H-M   'P 1'
#
loop_
_entity.id
_entity.type
_entity.pdbx_description
1 polymer ?
#
loop_
_entity_poly.entity_id
_entity_poly.type
_entity_poly.pdbx_seq_one_letter_code
_entity_poly.pdbx_strand_id
1 'polypeptide(L)'
;MTTATSQAAASEELLPADLRVELWKRIERRLRKGEVLITSEQFFKAMAKDFKRLVRVDPDRRIKIELLQMIIQVNETHPETYLTMGIKNAVKTFIQDAQKGGADEEGTESLQEMMASMVREGRTAMWLEGMGINVDERTLTTRLEQTILSIIEGKKVRGRAERRERTRRQRRPASEMVGVRTTEVEAVGEAEPPAVEGPPTMEEQQQRAAEEKERTAEMVAEEIERAPRNLDSYQNQKLLSEDEASKLRELYGIGQRLADGEIDDEEAQRLRDEIGDVVREKLEARLREAVDHSLHYITTFEALKRLPGDRDAALRLLIKHKNQVVAEDAEKIDLSVVTSTLEKDDDLLENLGLMMERKDHEMRMLAADMPPYRHIYSGEKLGKYTVGESFVGDLREVEREELSEKLNSEDSDVRLKAAGDIKSMLALLNAFMKVDLPFHHEVRRLRIILRMKNLYNGAMDEKDGRNRVQQFLRRRLNNLYPDLTREEKAAIEAAGNSICEVSGGDDEEGGDRAKRVYRV
;
A
#
# COMPACT_ATOMS: atom_id res chain seq x y z
N MET A 1 61.45 -23.20 0.26
CA MET A 1 60.23 -24.03 0.30
C MET A 1 59.17 -23.22 1.01
N THR A 2 58.30 -22.60 0.23
CA THR A 2 57.26 -21.69 0.71
C THR A 2 56.02 -21.94 -0.13
N THR A 3 54.91 -22.11 0.56
CA THR A 3 53.55 -22.35 0.10
C THR A 3 52.98 -21.15 -0.66
N ALA A 4 52.16 -21.43 -1.67
CA ALA A 4 50.87 -20.79 -2.01
C ALA A 4 50.65 -20.80 -3.53
N THR A 5 49.69 -21.60 -4.01
CA THR A 5 48.74 -21.14 -5.03
C THR A 5 47.46 -21.97 -4.96
N SER A 6 46.51 -21.44 -4.18
CA SER A 6 45.09 -21.69 -4.34
C SER A 6 44.57 -20.66 -5.34
N GLN A 7 44.00 -21.10 -6.46
CA GLN A 7 42.90 -20.48 -7.24
C GLN A 7 42.99 -20.89 -8.71
N ALA A 8 41.93 -21.56 -9.20
CA ALA A 8 41.26 -21.31 -10.49
C ALA A 8 40.48 -22.57 -10.94
N ALA A 9 39.40 -22.91 -10.22
CA ALA A 9 38.26 -23.57 -10.86
C ALA A 9 37.42 -22.45 -11.49
N ALA A 10 37.82 -22.00 -12.69
CA ALA A 10 37.01 -21.10 -13.48
C ALA A 10 35.78 -21.87 -13.95
N SER A 11 34.60 -21.40 -13.55
CA SER A 11 33.32 -21.82 -14.11
C SER A 11 33.39 -21.63 -15.63
N GLU A 12 33.40 -22.72 -16.40
CA GLU A 12 33.22 -22.66 -17.86
C GLU A 12 31.83 -22.07 -18.15
N GLU A 13 31.77 -20.77 -18.46
CA GLU A 13 30.57 -20.17 -19.04
C GLU A 13 30.34 -20.77 -20.43
N LEU A 14 29.24 -21.51 -20.58
CA LEU A 14 28.87 -22.24 -21.81
C LEU A 14 28.57 -21.27 -22.99
N LEU A 15 28.16 -20.03 -22.71
CA LEU A 15 28.05 -18.94 -23.68
C LEU A 15 29.07 -17.83 -23.39
N PRO A 16 30.01 -17.53 -24.29
CA PRO A 16 30.92 -16.40 -24.15
C PRO A 16 30.18 -15.07 -24.02
N ALA A 17 30.68 -14.16 -23.17
CA ALA A 17 30.06 -12.86 -22.91
C ALA A 17 29.78 -12.04 -24.18
N ASP A 18 30.70 -12.03 -25.14
CA ASP A 18 30.55 -11.32 -26.42
C ASP A 18 29.35 -11.83 -27.24
N LEU A 19 29.10 -13.14 -27.19
CA LEU A 19 27.97 -13.75 -27.89
C LEU A 19 26.64 -13.42 -27.19
N ARG A 20 26.61 -13.38 -25.85
CA ARG A 20 25.44 -12.95 -25.08
C ARG A 20 25.05 -11.51 -25.44
N VAL A 21 26.02 -10.60 -25.50
CA VAL A 21 25.79 -9.19 -25.87
C VAL A 21 25.27 -9.07 -27.30
N GLU A 22 25.84 -9.80 -28.26
CA GLU A 22 25.40 -9.73 -29.67
C GLU A 22 23.98 -10.30 -29.86
N LEU A 23 23.60 -11.33 -29.10
CA LEU A 23 22.23 -11.87 -29.09
C LEU A 23 21.23 -10.83 -28.60
N TRP A 24 21.52 -10.15 -27.49
CA TRP A 24 20.65 -9.09 -26.96
C TRP A 24 20.57 -7.88 -27.89
N LYS A 25 21.65 -7.47 -28.55
CA LYS A 25 21.62 -6.43 -29.60
C LYS A 25 20.71 -6.80 -30.78
N ARG A 26 20.54 -8.09 -31.08
CA ARG A 26 19.61 -8.55 -32.13
C ARG A 26 18.17 -8.55 -31.66
N ILE A 27 17.92 -8.95 -30.42
CA ILE A 27 16.60 -8.81 -29.78
C ILE A 27 16.18 -7.33 -29.75
N GLU A 28 17.08 -6.43 -29.38
CA GLU A 28 16.81 -5.00 -29.40
C GLU A 28 16.43 -4.50 -30.80
N ARG A 29 17.18 -4.93 -31.84
CA ARG A 29 16.87 -4.59 -33.24
C ARG A 29 15.50 -5.10 -33.68
N ARG A 30 15.06 -6.26 -33.20
CA ARG A 30 13.72 -6.82 -33.49
C ARG A 30 12.62 -6.01 -32.82
N LEU A 31 12.80 -5.71 -31.55
CA LEU A 31 11.89 -4.87 -30.77
C LEU A 31 11.76 -3.47 -31.38
N ARG A 32 12.87 -2.84 -31.80
CA ARG A 32 12.86 -1.55 -32.51
C ARG A 32 12.13 -1.60 -33.87
N LYS A 33 12.07 -2.77 -34.51
CA LYS A 33 11.33 -3.00 -35.77
C LYS A 33 9.84 -3.28 -35.56
N GLY A 34 9.37 -3.33 -34.31
CA GLY A 34 7.97 -3.61 -33.99
C GLY A 34 7.64 -5.07 -33.73
N GLU A 35 8.64 -5.96 -33.61
CA GLU A 35 8.39 -7.38 -33.26
C GLU A 35 7.83 -7.47 -31.83
N VAL A 36 6.77 -8.26 -31.65
CA VAL A 36 6.10 -8.46 -30.35
C VAL A 36 6.78 -9.62 -29.63
N LEU A 37 7.52 -9.31 -28.57
CA LEU A 37 8.21 -10.29 -27.70
C LEU A 37 7.87 -9.99 -26.24
N ILE A 38 7.01 -10.79 -25.63
CA ILE A 38 6.46 -10.56 -24.30
C ILE A 38 6.66 -11.78 -23.41
N THR A 39 6.61 -12.99 -23.95
CA THR A 39 6.81 -14.21 -23.18
C THR A 39 8.23 -14.73 -23.28
N SER A 40 8.72 -15.42 -22.24
CA SER A 40 10.02 -16.09 -22.25
C SER A 40 10.17 -17.06 -23.43
N GLU A 41 9.07 -17.68 -23.87
CA GLU A 41 9.06 -18.54 -25.07
C GLU A 41 9.28 -17.74 -26.37
N GLN A 42 8.67 -16.56 -26.52
CA GLN A 42 8.86 -15.68 -27.67
C GLN A 42 10.30 -15.16 -27.73
N PHE A 43 10.83 -14.69 -26.60
CA PHE A 43 12.23 -14.29 -26.49
C PHE A 43 13.16 -15.46 -26.82
N PHE A 44 12.88 -16.66 -26.30
CA PHE A 44 13.69 -17.85 -26.55
C PHE A 44 13.68 -18.24 -28.04
N LYS A 45 12.52 -18.26 -28.70
CA LYS A 45 12.43 -18.56 -30.14
C LYS A 45 13.20 -17.54 -30.99
N ALA A 46 13.09 -16.24 -30.66
CA ALA A 46 13.81 -15.18 -31.35
C ALA A 46 15.34 -15.31 -31.14
N MET A 47 15.76 -15.53 -29.90
CA MET A 47 17.16 -15.63 -29.52
C MET A 47 17.82 -16.91 -30.02
N ALA A 48 17.13 -18.05 -29.99
CA ALA A 48 17.61 -19.31 -30.57
C ALA A 48 17.79 -19.22 -32.09
N LYS A 49 16.88 -18.51 -32.78
CA LYS A 49 17.00 -18.22 -34.22
C LYS A 49 18.21 -17.34 -34.53
N ASP A 50 18.49 -16.35 -33.69
CA ASP A 50 19.64 -15.47 -33.86
C ASP A 50 20.95 -16.12 -33.45
N PHE A 51 20.94 -17.02 -32.46
CA PHE A 51 22.06 -17.91 -32.12
C PHE A 51 22.44 -18.79 -33.32
N LYS A 52 21.48 -19.48 -33.93
CA LYS A 52 21.71 -20.30 -35.13
C LYS A 52 22.31 -19.48 -36.27
N ARG A 53 21.89 -18.22 -36.43
CA ARG A 53 22.42 -17.32 -37.48
C ARG A 53 23.84 -16.84 -37.20
N LEU A 54 24.21 -16.62 -35.94
CA LEU A 54 25.52 -16.15 -35.52
C LEU A 54 26.56 -17.28 -35.48
N VAL A 55 26.19 -18.40 -34.88
CA VAL A 55 27.09 -19.54 -34.61
C VAL A 55 27.04 -20.58 -35.74
N ARG A 56 26.03 -20.53 -36.62
CA ARG A 56 25.76 -21.49 -37.71
C ARG A 56 25.49 -22.92 -37.26
N VAL A 57 25.22 -23.13 -35.97
CA VAL A 57 24.87 -24.42 -35.36
C VAL A 57 23.57 -24.26 -34.58
N ASP A 58 22.74 -25.30 -34.55
CA ASP A 58 21.54 -25.32 -33.71
C ASP A 58 21.93 -25.39 -32.23
N PRO A 59 21.28 -24.61 -31.34
CA PRO A 59 21.59 -24.65 -29.92
C PRO A 59 21.26 -26.03 -29.35
N ASP A 60 22.24 -26.64 -28.70
CA ASP A 60 22.08 -27.93 -28.03
C ASP A 60 21.26 -27.77 -26.73
N ARG A 61 21.02 -28.88 -26.00
CA ARG A 61 20.20 -28.83 -24.79
C ARG A 61 20.78 -27.92 -23.71
N ARG A 62 22.11 -27.82 -23.59
CA ARG A 62 22.79 -27.03 -22.56
C ARG A 62 22.70 -25.54 -22.90
N ILE A 63 22.98 -25.17 -24.14
CA ILE A 63 22.85 -23.79 -24.64
C ILE A 63 21.39 -23.32 -24.57
N LYS A 64 20.42 -24.19 -24.88
CA LYS A 64 19.00 -23.84 -24.74
C LYS A 64 18.61 -23.48 -23.31
N ILE A 65 19.12 -24.21 -22.32
CA ILE A 65 18.86 -23.92 -20.89
C ILE A 65 19.49 -22.59 -20.51
N GLU A 66 20.72 -22.36 -20.92
CA GLU A 66 21.46 -21.13 -20.60
C GLU A 66 20.82 -19.89 -21.25
N LEU A 67 20.36 -19.98 -22.50
CA LEU A 67 19.60 -18.91 -23.15
C LEU A 67 18.30 -18.60 -22.38
N LEU A 68 17.57 -19.63 -21.93
CA LEU A 68 16.35 -19.47 -21.16
C LEU A 68 16.61 -18.82 -19.79
N GLN A 69 17.63 -19.28 -19.07
CA GLN A 69 18.03 -18.69 -17.79
C GLN A 69 18.44 -17.23 -17.93
N MET A 70 19.21 -16.90 -18.97
CA MET A 70 19.59 -15.51 -19.26
C MET A 70 18.38 -14.64 -19.59
N ILE A 71 17.41 -15.15 -20.36
CA ILE A 71 16.17 -14.43 -20.68
C ILE A 71 15.35 -14.17 -19.42
N ILE A 72 15.16 -15.19 -18.58
CA ILE A 72 14.42 -15.08 -17.32
C ILE A 72 15.11 -14.05 -16.43
N GLN A 73 16.42 -14.20 -16.21
CA GLN A 73 17.19 -13.29 -15.37
C GLN A 73 17.12 -11.83 -15.86
N VAL A 74 17.31 -11.58 -17.16
CA VAL A 74 17.26 -10.20 -17.70
C VAL A 74 15.84 -9.62 -17.63
N ASN A 75 14.81 -10.41 -17.92
CA ASN A 75 13.43 -9.93 -17.87
C ASN A 75 12.91 -9.73 -16.44
N GLU A 76 13.38 -10.52 -15.47
CA GLU A 76 13.04 -10.36 -14.04
C GLU A 76 13.82 -9.21 -13.40
N THR A 77 15.11 -9.07 -13.73
CA THR A 77 15.99 -8.04 -13.12
C THR A 77 15.80 -6.67 -13.77
N HIS A 78 15.52 -6.64 -15.07
CA HIS A 78 15.44 -5.42 -15.88
C HIS A 78 14.25 -5.43 -16.87
N PRO A 79 13.00 -5.56 -16.40
CA PRO A 79 11.80 -5.57 -17.26
C PRO A 79 11.67 -4.30 -18.13
N GLU A 80 12.26 -3.19 -17.70
CA GLU A 80 12.31 -1.92 -18.43
C GLU A 80 13.11 -1.97 -19.75
N THR A 81 14.04 -2.92 -19.90
CA THR A 81 15.00 -2.92 -21.01
C THR A 81 14.40 -3.49 -22.29
N TYR A 82 13.83 -4.69 -22.23
CA TYR A 82 13.34 -5.41 -23.41
C TYR A 82 11.85 -5.72 -23.35
N LEU A 83 11.35 -6.16 -22.19
CA LEU A 83 9.95 -6.53 -22.00
C LEU A 83 9.01 -5.34 -22.25
N THR A 84 9.37 -4.16 -21.74
CA THR A 84 8.61 -2.91 -21.95
C THR A 84 8.42 -2.57 -23.43
N MET A 85 9.47 -2.75 -24.24
CA MET A 85 9.39 -2.46 -25.67
C MET A 85 8.57 -3.51 -26.42
N GLY A 86 8.60 -4.77 -25.96
CA GLY A 86 7.76 -5.84 -26.49
C GLY A 86 6.27 -5.61 -26.21
N ILE A 87 5.92 -5.22 -24.99
CA ILE A 87 4.54 -4.87 -24.59
C ILE A 87 4.06 -3.65 -25.38
N LYS A 88 4.91 -2.62 -25.53
CA LYS A 88 4.61 -1.45 -26.36
C LYS A 88 4.23 -1.82 -27.80
N ASN A 89 4.97 -2.75 -28.41
CA ASN A 89 4.67 -3.23 -29.75
C ASN A 89 3.34 -3.99 -29.81
N ALA A 90 3.05 -4.79 -28.78
CA ALA A 90 1.81 -5.56 -28.66
C ALA A 90 0.58 -4.65 -28.60
N VAL A 91 0.60 -3.67 -27.70
CA VAL A 91 -0.49 -2.69 -27.51
C VAL A 91 -0.71 -1.88 -28.78
N LYS A 92 0.38 -1.44 -29.43
CA LYS A 92 0.29 -0.71 -30.69
C LYS A 92 -0.33 -1.54 -31.81
N THR A 93 0.04 -2.82 -31.91
CA THR A 93 -0.51 -3.73 -32.92
C THR A 93 -2.00 -3.97 -32.67
N PHE A 94 -2.39 -4.18 -31.42
CA PHE A 94 -3.79 -4.37 -31.05
C PHE A 94 -4.66 -3.15 -31.38
N ILE A 95 -4.22 -1.94 -31.06
CA ILE A 95 -4.95 -0.71 -31.40
C ILE A 95 -5.11 -0.58 -32.92
N GLN A 96 -4.06 -0.90 -33.68
CA GLN A 96 -4.10 -0.87 -35.14
C GLN A 96 -5.03 -1.94 -35.74
N ASP A 97 -5.11 -3.12 -35.13
CA ASP A 97 -6.01 -4.19 -35.58
C ASP A 97 -7.47 -3.88 -35.23
N ALA A 98 -7.74 -3.28 -34.07
CA ALA A 98 -9.06 -2.77 -33.70
C ALA A 98 -9.56 -1.69 -34.69
N GLN A 99 -8.66 -0.79 -35.13
CA GLN A 99 -8.96 0.21 -36.16
C GLN A 99 -9.25 -0.40 -37.54
N LYS A 100 -8.59 -1.50 -37.90
CA LYS A 100 -8.84 -2.21 -39.18
C LYS A 100 -10.10 -3.07 -39.15
N GLY A 101 -10.57 -3.46 -37.96
CA GLY A 101 -11.76 -4.30 -37.75
C GLY A 101 -13.10 -3.61 -37.93
N GLY A 102 -13.12 -2.33 -38.33
CA GLY A 102 -14.35 -1.58 -38.62
C GLY A 102 -15.00 -0.91 -37.41
N ALA A 103 -14.25 -0.68 -36.32
CA ALA A 103 -14.72 0.17 -35.23
C ALA A 103 -14.68 1.65 -35.66
N ASP A 104 -15.80 2.36 -35.47
CA ASP A 104 -15.90 3.81 -35.67
C ASP A 104 -14.94 4.55 -34.72
N GLU A 105 -14.52 5.78 -35.05
CA GLU A 105 -13.56 6.56 -34.22
C GLU A 105 -13.98 6.62 -32.74
N GLU A 106 -15.27 6.79 -32.48
CA GLU A 106 -15.89 6.80 -31.14
C GLU A 106 -15.76 5.45 -30.40
N GLY A 107 -15.84 4.33 -31.12
CA GLY A 107 -15.63 2.98 -30.56
C GLY A 107 -14.16 2.72 -30.21
N THR A 108 -13.23 3.28 -30.99
CA THR A 108 -11.79 3.18 -30.69
C THR A 108 -11.35 4.08 -29.54
N GLU A 109 -11.94 5.28 -29.41
CA GLU A 109 -11.73 6.17 -28.26
C GLU A 109 -12.31 5.58 -26.98
N SER A 110 -13.54 5.02 -27.03
CA SER A 110 -14.15 4.33 -25.89
C SER A 110 -13.33 3.11 -25.44
N LEU A 111 -12.78 2.34 -26.39
CA LEU A 111 -11.88 1.23 -26.09
C LEU A 111 -10.56 1.72 -25.47
N GLN A 112 -9.96 2.78 -26.00
CA GLN A 112 -8.75 3.39 -25.43
C GLN A 112 -9.00 3.96 -24.03
N GLU A 113 -10.13 4.60 -23.78
CA GLU A 113 -10.50 5.14 -22.47
C GLU A 113 -10.75 4.02 -21.45
N MET A 114 -11.42 2.93 -21.86
CA MET A 114 -11.56 1.72 -21.04
C MET A 114 -10.18 1.11 -20.72
N MET A 115 -9.29 0.99 -21.71
CA MET A 115 -7.94 0.47 -21.51
C MET A 115 -7.13 1.38 -20.56
N ALA A 116 -7.22 2.70 -20.72
CA ALA A 116 -6.54 3.64 -19.84
C ALA A 116 -7.11 3.60 -18.41
N SER A 117 -8.42 3.42 -18.24
CA SER A 117 -9.05 3.25 -16.92
C SER A 117 -8.54 1.99 -16.21
N MET A 118 -8.46 0.85 -16.89
CA MET A 118 -7.97 -0.39 -16.29
C MET A 118 -6.50 -0.31 -15.88
N VAL A 119 -5.66 0.39 -16.66
CA VAL A 119 -4.25 0.61 -16.29
C VAL A 119 -4.13 1.62 -15.13
N ARG A 120 -4.95 2.68 -15.08
CA ARG A 120 -4.99 3.63 -13.94
C ARG A 120 -5.51 3.00 -12.65
N GLU A 121 -6.35 1.98 -12.76
CA GLU A 121 -6.93 1.22 -11.64
C GLU A 121 -6.04 0.04 -11.20
N GLY A 122 -4.82 -0.11 -11.75
CA GLY A 122 -3.90 -1.19 -11.40
C GLY A 122 -4.32 -2.57 -11.92
N ARG A 123 -5.28 -2.63 -12.86
CA ARG A 123 -5.79 -3.86 -13.48
C ARG A 123 -5.07 -4.20 -14.79
N THR A 124 -3.83 -3.72 -14.96
CA THR A 124 -3.01 -3.89 -16.17
C THR A 124 -2.80 -5.37 -16.52
N ALA A 125 -2.57 -6.23 -15.52
CA ALA A 125 -2.40 -7.67 -15.73
C ALA A 125 -3.66 -8.32 -16.31
N MET A 126 -4.83 -8.05 -15.70
CA MET A 126 -6.12 -8.58 -16.13
C MET A 126 -6.50 -8.11 -17.53
N TRP A 127 -6.17 -6.86 -17.87
CA TRP A 127 -6.36 -6.33 -19.20
C TRP A 127 -5.43 -6.98 -20.24
N LEU A 128 -4.13 -7.10 -19.94
CA LEU A 128 -3.17 -7.79 -20.81
C LEU A 128 -3.55 -9.27 -21.00
N GLU A 129 -4.01 -9.94 -19.95
CA GLU A 129 -4.52 -11.32 -20.02
C GLU A 129 -5.74 -11.42 -20.95
N GLY A 130 -6.66 -10.44 -20.89
CA GLY A 130 -7.78 -10.32 -21.81
C GLY A 130 -7.37 -10.13 -23.29
N MET A 131 -6.14 -9.66 -23.55
CA MET A 131 -5.54 -9.56 -24.88
C MET A 131 -4.74 -10.81 -25.28
N GLY A 132 -4.75 -11.86 -24.44
CA GLY A 132 -3.97 -13.07 -24.62
C GLY A 132 -2.49 -12.92 -24.23
N ILE A 133 -2.15 -11.88 -23.47
CA ILE A 133 -0.80 -11.57 -23.00
C ILE A 133 -0.70 -11.95 -21.53
N ASN A 134 -0.11 -13.10 -21.23
CA ASN A 134 0.12 -13.53 -19.85
C ASN A 134 1.42 -12.88 -19.32
N VAL A 135 1.29 -11.93 -18.39
CA VAL A 135 2.38 -11.17 -17.79
C VAL A 135 2.35 -11.41 -16.29
N ASP A 136 3.48 -11.78 -15.70
CA ASP A 136 3.62 -11.88 -14.25
C ASP A 136 3.45 -10.49 -13.63
N GLU A 137 2.58 -10.33 -12.63
CA GLU A 137 2.34 -9.07 -11.91
C GLU A 137 3.63 -8.42 -11.41
N ARG A 138 4.65 -9.22 -11.08
CA ARG A 138 5.97 -8.75 -10.64
C ARG A 138 6.75 -8.00 -11.72
N THR A 139 6.43 -8.23 -12.99
CA THR A 139 7.08 -7.57 -14.14
C THR A 139 6.39 -6.26 -14.54
N LEU A 140 5.19 -5.99 -14.01
CA LEU A 140 4.44 -4.75 -14.18
C LEU A 140 4.92 -3.67 -13.22
N THR A 141 6.08 -3.09 -13.52
CA THR A 141 6.59 -1.93 -12.78
C THR A 141 5.76 -0.67 -13.09
N THR A 142 5.68 0.28 -12.16
CA THR A 142 4.99 1.58 -12.35
C THR A 142 5.43 2.32 -13.62
N ARG A 143 6.69 2.17 -14.01
CA ARG A 143 7.27 2.76 -15.23
C ARG A 143 6.75 2.09 -16.51
N LEU A 144 6.52 0.78 -16.48
CA LEU A 144 5.90 0.02 -17.56
C LEU A 144 4.44 0.43 -17.72
N GLU A 145 3.69 0.56 -16.62
CA GLU A 145 2.30 1.02 -16.64
C GLU A 145 2.15 2.45 -17.18
N GLN A 146 3.03 3.37 -16.76
CA GLN A 146 3.10 4.72 -17.32
C GLN A 146 3.43 4.73 -18.82
N THR A 147 4.30 3.81 -19.27
CA THR A 147 4.65 3.68 -20.68
C THR A 147 3.44 3.17 -21.48
N ILE A 148 2.70 2.18 -20.95
CA ILE A 148 1.46 1.66 -21.52
C ILE A 148 0.40 2.76 -21.59
N LEU A 149 0.17 3.53 -20.51
CA LEU A 149 -0.76 4.66 -20.48
C LEU A 149 -0.44 5.71 -21.54
N SER A 150 0.84 6.08 -21.68
CA SER A 150 1.26 7.07 -22.67
C SER A 150 1.00 6.66 -24.12
N ILE A 151 0.90 5.35 -24.37
CA ILE A 151 0.60 4.75 -25.68
C ILE A 151 -0.91 4.69 -25.90
N ILE A 152 -1.67 4.28 -24.89
CA ILE A 152 -3.14 4.19 -24.93
C ILE A 152 -3.75 5.59 -25.10
N GLU A 153 -3.29 6.56 -24.31
CA GLU A 153 -3.76 7.95 -24.35
C GLU A 153 -3.23 8.75 -25.54
N GLY A 154 -2.38 8.12 -26.37
CA GLY A 154 -1.95 8.61 -27.67
C GLY A 154 -1.59 10.10 -27.69
N LYS A 155 -0.57 10.53 -26.93
CA LYS A 155 -0.10 11.93 -26.81
C LYS A 155 -0.77 12.94 -27.78
N LYS A 156 -1.92 13.47 -27.35
CA LYS A 156 -2.42 14.80 -27.69
C LYS A 156 -3.04 15.40 -26.43
N VAL A 157 -2.21 16.12 -25.69
CA VAL A 157 -2.66 17.16 -24.78
C VAL A 157 -3.38 18.22 -25.62
N ARG A 158 -4.72 18.30 -25.53
CA ARG A 158 -5.47 19.50 -25.88
C ARG A 158 -6.82 19.54 -25.16
N GLY A 159 -6.91 20.47 -24.20
CA GLY A 159 -8.03 21.40 -24.07
C GLY A 159 -9.38 20.85 -23.66
N ARG A 160 -9.66 20.94 -22.36
CA ARG A 160 -10.97 21.11 -21.73
C ARG A 160 -11.99 21.81 -22.65
N ALA A 161 -13.17 21.19 -22.83
CA ALA A 161 -14.40 21.88 -23.20
C ALA A 161 -15.46 21.59 -22.12
N GLU A 162 -16.08 22.67 -21.65
CA GLU A 162 -16.97 22.72 -20.50
C GLU A 162 -18.26 21.93 -20.70
N ARG A 163 -18.63 21.19 -19.66
CA ARG A 163 -19.87 20.42 -19.55
C ARG A 163 -21.05 21.39 -19.37
N ARG A 164 -21.89 21.52 -20.40
CA ARG A 164 -23.21 22.17 -20.27
C ARG A 164 -24.16 21.28 -19.48
N GLU A 165 -24.65 21.83 -18.37
CA GLU A 165 -25.79 21.39 -17.57
C GLU A 165 -27.03 21.11 -18.43
N ARG A 166 -27.67 19.95 -18.21
CA ARG A 166 -29.06 19.69 -18.62
C ARG A 166 -29.88 19.18 -17.44
N THR A 167 -30.57 20.15 -16.85
CA THR A 167 -31.93 20.14 -16.28
C THR A 167 -32.57 18.79 -15.92
N ARG A 168 -32.76 18.62 -14.61
CA ARG A 168 -33.72 17.70 -13.95
C ARG A 168 -35.08 17.63 -14.67
N ARG A 169 -35.60 16.41 -14.86
CA ARG A 169 -37.05 16.16 -14.97
C ARG A 169 -37.50 15.24 -13.84
N GLN A 170 -38.41 15.77 -13.05
CA GLN A 170 -39.20 15.10 -12.03
C GLN A 170 -40.02 13.95 -12.61
N ARG A 171 -40.13 12.84 -11.86
CA ARG A 171 -41.32 11.98 -11.85
C ARG A 171 -41.66 11.63 -10.39
N ARG A 172 -42.93 11.87 -10.04
CA ARG A 172 -43.67 11.50 -8.82
C ARG A 172 -44.76 10.46 -9.24
N PRO A 173 -45.56 9.85 -8.34
CA PRO A 173 -45.31 8.59 -7.62
C PRO A 173 -46.42 7.53 -7.89
N ALA A 174 -46.30 6.31 -7.34
CA ALA A 174 -47.40 5.34 -7.17
C ALA A 174 -46.98 4.35 -6.06
N SER A 175 -47.50 4.45 -4.84
CA SER A 175 -48.75 3.85 -4.30
C SER A 175 -48.48 2.56 -3.52
N GLU A 176 -48.78 2.66 -2.22
CA GLU A 176 -49.06 1.65 -1.20
C GLU A 176 -49.37 0.22 -1.66
N MET A 177 -48.80 -0.76 -0.93
CA MET A 177 -49.58 -1.89 -0.41
C MET A 177 -49.18 -2.24 1.02
N VAL A 178 -50.21 -2.10 1.87
CA VAL A 178 -50.56 -2.70 3.16
C VAL A 178 -49.74 -3.91 3.64
N GLY A 179 -49.46 -3.89 4.95
CA GLY A 179 -48.62 -4.83 5.67
C GLY A 179 -49.24 -6.19 6.00
N VAL A 180 -48.37 -7.07 6.46
CA VAL A 180 -48.71 -8.24 7.27
C VAL A 180 -47.80 -8.24 8.50
N ARG A 181 -48.42 -8.15 9.67
CA ARG A 181 -47.78 -8.35 10.97
C ARG A 181 -47.40 -9.83 11.10
N THR A 182 -46.15 -10.10 11.45
CA THR A 182 -45.78 -11.31 12.16
C THR A 182 -45.09 -10.93 13.45
N THR A 183 -45.58 -11.56 14.50
CA THR A 183 -45.31 -11.40 15.92
C THR A 183 -43.85 -11.57 16.28
N GLU A 184 -43.44 -10.73 17.22
CA GLU A 184 -42.18 -10.74 17.96
C GLU A 184 -41.88 -12.13 18.55
N VAL A 185 -40.67 -12.60 18.29
CA VAL A 185 -39.90 -13.40 19.23
C VAL A 185 -38.60 -12.64 19.41
N GLU A 186 -38.30 -12.22 20.64
CA GLU A 186 -37.06 -11.52 21.01
C GLU A 186 -35.85 -12.27 20.45
N ALA A 187 -35.23 -11.69 19.43
CA ALA A 187 -33.91 -12.05 18.98
C ALA A 187 -32.92 -11.50 20.01
N VAL A 188 -32.42 -12.38 20.87
CA VAL A 188 -31.20 -12.14 21.64
C VAL A 188 -30.14 -11.67 20.64
N GLY A 189 -29.65 -10.43 20.83
CA GLY A 189 -28.90 -9.63 19.86
C GLY A 189 -28.13 -10.43 18.81
N GLU A 190 -28.53 -10.27 17.54
CA GLU A 190 -27.70 -10.62 16.40
C GLU A 190 -26.44 -9.74 16.45
N ALA A 191 -25.42 -10.22 17.16
CA ALA A 191 -24.11 -9.62 17.10
C ALA A 191 -23.64 -9.73 15.64
N GLU A 192 -23.56 -8.56 14.98
CA GLU A 192 -23.09 -8.39 13.62
C GLU A 192 -21.77 -9.17 13.42
N PRO A 193 -21.55 -9.74 12.22
CA PRO A 193 -20.27 -10.31 11.90
C PRO A 193 -19.16 -9.26 12.07
N PRO A 194 -17.93 -9.65 12.43
CA PRO A 194 -16.77 -8.78 12.23
C PRO A 194 -16.58 -8.63 10.72
N ALA A 195 -17.34 -7.72 10.11
CA ALA A 195 -17.15 -7.35 8.73
C ALA A 195 -15.89 -6.50 8.71
N VAL A 196 -14.80 -7.06 8.19
CA VAL A 196 -13.72 -6.23 7.68
C VAL A 196 -14.37 -5.32 6.65
N GLU A 197 -14.40 -4.01 6.91
CA GLU A 197 -14.98 -3.09 5.96
C GLU A 197 -14.24 -3.22 4.64
N GLY A 198 -15.03 -3.29 3.56
CA GLY A 198 -14.50 -3.40 2.21
C GLY A 198 -13.58 -2.24 1.87
N PRO A 199 -12.83 -2.35 0.76
CA PRO A 199 -12.07 -1.22 0.25
C PRO A 199 -12.99 0.00 0.08
N PRO A 200 -12.45 1.23 0.21
CA PRO A 200 -13.23 2.45 0.04
C PRO A 200 -14.03 2.45 -1.25
N THR A 201 -15.28 2.89 -1.18
CA THR A 201 -16.15 3.00 -2.36
C THR A 201 -15.61 4.05 -3.34
N MET A 202 -16.00 3.94 -4.63
CA MET A 202 -15.59 4.92 -5.65
C MET A 202 -15.97 6.36 -5.28
N GLU A 203 -17.10 6.56 -4.61
CA GLU A 203 -17.53 7.88 -4.14
C GLU A 203 -16.64 8.40 -3.00
N GLU A 204 -16.33 7.56 -2.01
CA GLU A 204 -15.39 7.91 -0.93
C GLU A 204 -13.99 8.21 -1.48
N GLN A 205 -13.52 7.46 -2.47
CA GLN A 205 -12.23 7.71 -3.12
C GLN A 205 -12.20 9.06 -3.85
N GLN A 206 -13.27 9.41 -4.57
CA GLN A 206 -13.38 10.70 -5.25
C GLN A 206 -13.48 11.87 -4.26
N GLN A 207 -14.26 11.71 -3.20
CA GLN A 207 -14.37 12.72 -2.13
C GLN A 207 -13.00 12.96 -1.48
N ARG A 208 -12.31 11.88 -1.08
CA ARG A 208 -10.98 11.99 -0.48
C ARG A 208 -9.98 12.67 -1.41
N ALA A 209 -9.96 12.30 -2.69
CA ALA A 209 -9.07 12.93 -3.67
C ALA A 209 -9.37 14.43 -3.86
N ALA A 210 -10.63 14.84 -3.79
CA ALA A 210 -11.03 16.24 -3.88
C ALA A 210 -10.63 17.03 -2.63
N GLU A 211 -10.94 16.50 -1.44
CA GLU A 211 -10.56 17.10 -0.15
C GLU A 211 -9.04 17.27 -0.03
N GLU A 212 -8.28 16.25 -0.45
CA GLU A 212 -6.83 16.30 -0.40
C GLU A 212 -6.27 17.31 -1.40
N LYS A 213 -6.84 17.41 -2.60
CA LYS A 213 -6.42 18.41 -3.58
C LYS A 213 -6.63 19.84 -3.08
N GLU A 214 -7.74 20.10 -2.38
CA GLU A 214 -8.02 21.43 -1.81
C GLU A 214 -7.05 21.76 -0.66
N ARG A 215 -6.90 20.83 0.30
CA ARG A 215 -5.99 21.02 1.44
C ARG A 215 -4.52 21.09 1.04
N THR A 216 -4.09 20.27 0.10
CA THR A 216 -2.69 20.29 -0.37
C THR A 216 -2.37 21.59 -1.08
N ALA A 217 -3.29 22.18 -1.84
CA ALA A 217 -3.04 23.46 -2.51
C ALA A 217 -2.78 24.60 -1.52
N GLU A 218 -3.54 24.67 -0.42
CA GLU A 218 -3.31 25.63 0.66
C GLU A 218 -1.96 25.40 1.34
N MET A 219 -1.64 24.16 1.69
CA MET A 219 -0.37 23.81 2.34
C MET A 219 0.84 24.02 1.44
N VAL A 220 0.74 23.73 0.14
CA VAL A 220 1.81 24.03 -0.84
C VAL A 220 2.11 25.52 -0.85
N ALA A 221 1.09 26.38 -0.84
CA ALA A 221 1.29 27.83 -0.85
C ALA A 221 2.03 28.30 0.42
N GLU A 222 1.62 27.82 1.59
CA GLU A 222 2.29 28.15 2.85
C GLU A 222 3.75 27.65 2.90
N GLU A 223 4.00 26.41 2.46
CA GLU A 223 5.36 25.85 2.49
C GLU A 223 6.28 26.50 1.43
N ILE A 224 5.74 26.94 0.29
CA ILE A 224 6.50 27.75 -0.69
C ILE A 224 6.89 29.10 -0.09
N GLU A 225 6.02 29.72 0.71
CA GLU A 225 6.32 30.98 1.40
C GLU A 225 7.44 30.77 2.45
N ARG A 226 7.45 29.62 3.13
CA ARG A 226 8.49 29.24 4.11
C ARG A 226 9.80 28.76 3.46
N ALA A 227 9.76 28.34 2.21
CA ALA A 227 10.87 27.73 1.49
C ALA A 227 12.21 28.50 1.52
N PRO A 228 12.27 29.85 1.52
CA PRO A 228 13.53 30.60 1.61
C PRO A 228 14.34 30.27 2.86
N ARG A 229 13.68 29.95 3.98
CA ARG A 229 14.32 29.60 5.25
C ARG A 229 14.90 28.18 5.24
N ASN A 230 14.44 27.33 4.32
CA ASN A 230 14.72 25.90 4.29
C ASN A 230 15.66 25.49 3.14
N LEU A 231 16.16 26.43 2.34
CA LEU A 231 16.99 26.15 1.16
C LEU A 231 18.24 25.33 1.49
N ASP A 232 18.88 25.60 2.62
CA ASP A 232 20.07 24.86 3.08
C ASP A 232 19.72 23.41 3.45
N SER A 233 18.54 23.20 4.03
CA SER A 233 18.01 21.86 4.30
C SER A 233 17.71 21.10 3.02
N TYR A 234 17.07 21.73 2.02
CA TYR A 234 16.82 21.11 0.72
C TYR A 234 18.11 20.75 -0.03
N GLN A 235 19.14 21.58 0.09
CA GLN A 235 20.48 21.28 -0.43
C GLN A 235 21.10 20.07 0.29
N ASN A 236 21.06 20.03 1.63
CA ASN A 236 21.58 18.91 2.42
C ASN A 236 20.86 17.59 2.14
N GLN A 237 19.56 17.65 1.81
CA GLN A 237 18.74 16.50 1.41
C GLN A 237 18.93 16.10 -0.06
N LYS A 238 19.75 16.83 -0.83
CA LYS A 238 19.96 16.65 -2.28
C LYS A 238 18.67 16.82 -3.10
N LEU A 239 17.69 17.51 -2.54
CA LEU A 239 16.47 17.91 -3.26
C LEU A 239 16.76 19.08 -4.20
N LEU A 240 17.71 19.94 -3.84
CA LEU A 240 18.26 21.01 -4.67
C LEU A 240 19.78 20.86 -4.79
N SER A 241 20.33 21.24 -5.93
CA SER A 241 21.79 21.42 -6.09
C SER A 241 22.25 22.74 -5.48
N GLU A 242 23.56 22.86 -5.20
CA GLU A 242 24.17 24.08 -4.65
C GLU A 242 23.95 25.31 -5.56
N ASP A 243 24.05 25.11 -6.88
CA ASP A 243 23.78 26.14 -7.88
C ASP A 243 22.29 26.56 -7.88
N GLU A 244 21.37 25.60 -7.77
CA GLU A 244 19.93 25.87 -7.72
C GLU A 244 19.54 26.61 -6.43
N ALA A 245 20.07 26.18 -5.28
CA ALA A 245 19.85 26.85 -3.99
C ALA A 245 20.40 28.28 -4.00
N SER A 246 21.59 28.51 -4.57
CA SER A 246 22.20 29.83 -4.66
C SER A 246 21.39 30.79 -5.54
N LYS A 247 20.93 30.33 -6.72
CA LYS A 247 20.07 31.14 -7.60
C LYS A 247 18.69 31.41 -6.99
N LEU A 248 18.15 30.46 -6.21
CA LEU A 248 16.93 30.70 -5.45
C LEU A 248 17.14 31.77 -4.37
N ARG A 249 18.26 31.73 -3.63
CA ARG A 249 18.61 32.80 -2.67
C ARG A 249 18.71 34.16 -3.35
N GLU A 250 19.31 34.24 -4.54
CA GLU A 250 19.37 35.47 -5.34
C GLU A 250 17.96 35.97 -5.74
N LEU A 251 17.10 35.09 -6.24
CA LEU A 251 15.71 35.43 -6.62
C LEU A 251 14.90 35.94 -5.43
N TYR A 252 14.98 35.27 -4.28
CA TYR A 252 14.31 35.70 -3.06
C TYR A 252 14.91 37.00 -2.51
N GLY A 253 16.23 37.18 -2.61
CA GLY A 253 16.92 38.43 -2.26
C GLY A 253 16.44 39.61 -3.09
N ILE A 254 16.19 39.43 -4.40
CA ILE A 254 15.58 40.47 -5.25
C ILE A 254 14.17 40.80 -4.75
N GLY A 255 13.35 39.79 -4.41
CA GLY A 255 12.01 39.98 -3.86
C GLY A 255 12.01 40.76 -2.54
N GLN A 256 12.94 40.44 -1.64
CA GLN A 256 13.10 41.11 -0.35
C GLN A 256 13.51 42.58 -0.53
N ARG A 257 14.51 42.85 -1.37
CA ARG A 257 14.95 44.23 -1.66
C ARG A 257 13.85 45.08 -2.29
N LEU A 258 13.00 44.48 -3.12
CA LEU A 258 11.82 45.16 -3.68
C LEU A 258 10.78 45.45 -2.59
N ALA A 259 10.50 44.49 -1.70
CA ALA A 259 9.56 44.66 -0.59
C ALA A 259 10.03 45.72 0.43
N ASP A 260 11.34 45.77 0.68
CA ASP A 260 11.98 46.74 1.55
C ASP A 260 12.13 48.13 0.89
N GLY A 261 11.80 48.25 -0.40
CA GLY A 261 11.87 49.49 -1.17
C GLY A 261 13.29 49.93 -1.53
N GLU A 262 14.27 49.03 -1.46
CA GLU A 262 15.67 49.30 -1.82
C GLU A 262 15.89 49.36 -3.34
N ILE A 263 15.02 48.69 -4.10
CA ILE A 263 15.01 48.68 -5.58
C ILE A 263 13.59 48.94 -6.08
N ASP A 264 13.47 49.50 -7.28
CA ASP A 264 12.17 49.68 -7.95
C ASP A 264 11.78 48.45 -8.79
N ASP A 265 10.53 48.44 -9.28
CA ASP A 265 10.00 47.34 -10.10
C ASP A 265 10.81 47.13 -11.40
N GLU A 266 11.35 48.20 -11.99
CA GLU A 266 12.14 48.12 -13.23
C GLU A 266 13.53 47.52 -13.00
N GLU A 267 14.16 47.83 -11.88
CA GLU A 267 15.43 47.26 -11.44
C GLU A 267 15.26 45.80 -10.99
N ALA A 268 14.19 45.48 -10.26
CA ALA A 268 13.87 44.11 -9.89
C ALA A 268 13.61 43.23 -11.13
N GLN A 269 12.89 43.76 -12.13
CA GLN A 269 12.65 43.03 -13.38
C GLN A 269 13.94 42.81 -14.17
N ARG A 270 14.82 43.82 -14.26
CA ARG A 270 16.14 43.67 -14.90
C ARG A 270 16.98 42.58 -14.24
N LEU A 271 17.04 42.54 -12.92
CA LEU A 271 17.78 41.51 -12.17
C LEU A 271 17.17 40.11 -12.37
N ARG A 272 15.84 40.00 -12.47
CA ARG A 272 15.18 38.73 -12.80
C ARG A 272 15.50 38.28 -14.22
N ASP A 273 15.50 39.21 -15.18
CA ASP A 273 15.77 38.93 -16.60
C ASP A 273 17.21 38.44 -16.81
N GLU A 274 18.19 38.89 -16.01
CA GLU A 274 19.56 38.39 -16.03
C GLU A 274 19.66 36.89 -15.68
N ILE A 275 18.79 36.40 -14.79
CA ILE A 275 18.69 34.97 -14.43
C ILE A 275 18.00 34.18 -15.56
N GLY A 276 17.10 34.83 -16.29
CA GLY A 276 16.40 34.29 -17.45
C GLY A 276 15.15 33.47 -17.12
N ASP A 277 14.07 33.71 -17.85
CA ASP A 277 12.73 33.14 -17.60
C ASP A 277 12.71 31.62 -17.51
N VAL A 278 13.37 30.95 -18.45
CA VAL A 278 13.45 29.47 -18.51
C VAL A 278 14.15 28.88 -17.29
N VAL A 279 15.15 29.59 -16.76
CA VAL A 279 15.86 29.16 -15.55
C VAL A 279 14.97 29.36 -14.34
N ARG A 280 14.25 30.49 -14.24
CA ARG A 280 13.30 30.75 -13.16
C ARG A 280 12.18 29.72 -13.12
N GLU A 281 11.55 29.40 -14.25
CA GLU A 281 10.53 28.34 -14.33
C GLU A 281 11.05 26.99 -13.87
N LYS A 282 12.28 26.63 -14.27
CA LYS A 282 12.92 25.39 -13.84
C LYS A 282 13.20 25.40 -12.34
N LEU A 283 13.69 26.51 -11.79
CA LEU A 283 13.97 26.66 -10.36
C LEU A 283 12.68 26.59 -9.53
N GLU A 284 11.59 27.22 -9.98
CA GLU A 284 10.27 27.09 -9.35
C GLU A 284 9.76 25.65 -9.36
N ALA A 285 9.88 24.94 -10.49
CA ALA A 285 9.48 23.54 -10.56
C ALA A 285 10.28 22.67 -9.59
N ARG A 286 11.60 22.87 -9.52
CA ARG A 286 12.50 22.14 -8.60
C ARG A 286 12.22 22.48 -7.13
N LEU A 287 11.91 23.73 -6.84
CA LEU A 287 11.51 24.15 -5.50
C LEU A 287 10.19 23.50 -5.10
N ARG A 288 9.20 23.46 -5.99
CA ARG A 288 7.93 22.77 -5.74
C ARG A 288 8.15 21.29 -5.47
N GLU A 289 8.99 20.60 -6.25
CA GLU A 289 9.35 19.20 -5.97
C GLU A 289 10.00 19.01 -4.60
N ALA A 290 10.87 19.93 -4.16
CA ALA A 290 11.50 19.87 -2.85
C ALA A 290 10.50 20.11 -1.71
N VAL A 291 9.61 21.08 -1.87
CA VAL A 291 8.51 21.37 -0.93
C VAL A 291 7.55 20.18 -0.85
N ASP A 292 7.15 19.62 -1.99
CA ASP A 292 6.28 18.45 -2.09
C ASP A 292 6.83 17.27 -1.28
N HIS A 293 8.16 17.09 -1.23
CA HIS A 293 8.77 16.04 -0.42
C HIS A 293 8.40 16.16 1.06
N SER A 294 8.60 17.34 1.66
CA SER A 294 8.23 17.60 3.06
C SER A 294 6.71 17.58 3.28
N LEU A 295 5.96 18.08 2.29
CA LEU A 295 4.51 18.15 2.35
C LEU A 295 3.85 16.78 2.45
N HIS A 296 4.36 15.76 1.73
CA HIS A 296 3.84 14.40 1.85
C HIS A 296 3.88 13.89 3.30
N TYR A 297 4.98 14.14 4.02
CA TYR A 297 5.12 13.78 5.45
C TYR A 297 4.14 14.55 6.32
N ILE A 298 3.97 15.85 6.08
CA ILE A 298 3.03 16.69 6.83
C ILE A 298 1.59 16.21 6.63
N THR A 299 1.15 16.02 5.38
CA THR A 299 -0.22 15.60 5.07
C THR A 299 -0.53 14.22 5.64
N THR A 300 0.44 13.32 5.59
CA THR A 300 0.32 11.98 6.19
C THR A 300 0.23 12.07 7.71
N PHE A 301 1.09 12.87 8.35
CA PHE A 301 1.03 13.04 9.80
C PHE A 301 -0.33 13.58 10.22
N GLU A 302 -0.85 14.60 9.54
CA GLU A 302 -2.20 15.13 9.79
C GLU A 302 -3.30 14.09 9.58
N ALA A 303 -3.16 13.21 8.59
CA ALA A 303 -4.10 12.13 8.38
C ALA A 303 -4.06 11.12 9.55
N LEU A 304 -2.86 10.78 10.05
CA LEU A 304 -2.71 9.95 11.25
C LEU A 304 -3.31 10.61 12.51
N LYS A 305 -3.25 11.94 12.64
CA LYS A 305 -3.91 12.67 13.77
C LYS A 305 -5.43 12.44 13.80
N ARG A 306 -6.06 12.12 12.66
CA ARG A 306 -7.52 11.89 12.56
C ARG A 306 -7.96 10.54 13.11
N LEU A 307 -7.04 9.62 13.41
CA LEU A 307 -7.38 8.40 14.12
C LEU A 307 -7.97 8.75 15.51
N PRO A 308 -9.05 8.08 15.95
CA PRO A 308 -9.69 8.37 17.23
C PRO A 308 -8.71 8.25 18.40
N GLY A 309 -8.81 9.15 19.39
CA GLY A 309 -7.96 9.16 20.60
C GLY A 309 -8.04 7.84 21.39
N ASP A 310 -9.18 7.16 21.35
CA ASP A 310 -9.38 5.86 22.00
C ASP A 310 -8.45 4.77 21.44
N ARG A 311 -7.86 4.97 20.26
CA ARG A 311 -6.87 4.06 19.67
C ARG A 311 -5.45 4.26 20.20
N ASP A 312 -5.18 5.32 20.97
CA ASP A 312 -3.81 5.67 21.38
C ASP A 312 -3.14 4.56 22.18
N ALA A 313 -3.88 3.87 23.05
CA ALA A 313 -3.36 2.72 23.80
C ALA A 313 -2.96 1.55 22.85
N ALA A 314 -3.77 1.30 21.82
CA ALA A 314 -3.47 0.31 20.79
C ALA A 314 -2.23 0.70 19.97
N LEU A 315 -2.12 1.97 19.54
CA LEU A 315 -0.95 2.47 18.83
C LEU A 315 0.33 2.32 19.66
N ARG A 316 0.30 2.66 20.96
CA ARG A 316 1.44 2.49 21.87
C ARG A 316 1.84 1.01 22.01
N LEU A 317 0.86 0.10 22.12
CA LEU A 317 1.13 -1.34 22.19
C LEU A 317 1.82 -1.83 20.92
N LEU A 318 1.32 -1.44 19.73
CA LEU A 318 1.93 -1.81 18.46
C LEU A 318 3.38 -1.32 18.38
N ILE A 319 3.66 -0.08 18.80
CA ILE A 319 5.01 0.50 18.77
C ILE A 319 5.95 -0.25 19.73
N LYS A 320 5.48 -0.51 20.96
CA LYS A 320 6.26 -1.23 21.98
C LYS A 320 6.63 -2.64 21.53
N HIS A 321 5.73 -3.30 20.82
CA HIS A 321 5.88 -4.67 20.33
C HIS A 321 6.10 -4.75 18.82
N LYS A 322 6.70 -3.71 18.22
CA LYS A 322 6.88 -3.60 16.76
C LYS A 322 7.55 -4.80 16.10
N ASN A 323 8.51 -5.43 16.78
CA ASN A 323 9.20 -6.62 16.26
C ASN A 323 8.26 -7.84 16.19
N GLN A 324 7.33 -7.96 17.13
CA GLN A 324 6.31 -9.01 17.14
C GLN A 324 5.24 -8.77 16.08
N VAL A 325 4.84 -7.51 15.87
CA VAL A 325 3.79 -7.14 14.90
C VAL A 325 4.21 -7.44 13.47
N VAL A 326 5.47 -7.17 13.11
CA VAL A 326 5.97 -7.23 11.73
C VAL A 326 6.59 -8.58 11.36
N ALA A 327 6.59 -9.50 12.30
CA ALA A 327 7.28 -10.76 12.20
C ALA A 327 6.54 -11.73 11.29
N GLU A 328 7.24 -12.32 10.31
CA GLU A 328 6.63 -13.28 9.36
C GLU A 328 6.70 -14.73 9.86
N ASP A 329 7.61 -15.03 10.80
CA ASP A 329 7.92 -16.39 11.25
C ASP A 329 7.42 -16.62 12.68
N ALA A 330 6.30 -17.32 12.83
CA ALA A 330 5.70 -17.62 14.13
C ALA A 330 6.63 -18.41 15.06
N GLU A 331 7.55 -19.22 14.54
CA GLU A 331 8.41 -20.09 15.35
C GLU A 331 9.57 -19.32 16.00
N LYS A 332 9.91 -18.15 15.46
CA LYS A 332 11.04 -17.33 15.92
C LYS A 332 10.63 -16.18 16.83
N ILE A 333 9.33 -15.98 17.05
CA ILE A 333 8.81 -14.86 17.83
C ILE A 333 8.00 -15.36 19.01
N ASP A 334 8.33 -14.84 20.18
CA ASP A 334 7.53 -15.01 21.38
C ASP A 334 6.44 -13.92 21.46
N LEU A 335 5.18 -14.34 21.31
CA LEU A 335 4.00 -13.48 21.44
C LEU A 335 3.43 -13.48 22.88
N SER A 336 3.92 -14.33 23.78
CA SER A 336 3.31 -14.57 25.10
C SER A 336 3.12 -13.31 25.94
N VAL A 337 4.09 -12.38 25.90
CA VAL A 337 4.04 -11.11 26.62
C VAL A 337 2.90 -10.21 26.10
N VAL A 338 2.74 -10.14 24.78
CA VAL A 338 1.66 -9.36 24.15
C VAL A 338 0.32 -10.02 24.45
N THR A 339 0.23 -11.33 24.24
CA THR A 339 -0.98 -12.13 24.51
C THR A 339 -1.46 -11.94 25.93
N SER A 340 -0.58 -12.04 26.94
CA SER A 340 -0.95 -11.85 28.35
C SER A 340 -1.44 -10.42 28.66
N THR A 341 -0.95 -9.42 27.93
CA THR A 341 -1.41 -8.03 28.08
C THR A 341 -2.81 -7.89 27.49
N LEU A 342 -3.03 -8.42 26.29
CA LEU A 342 -4.31 -8.37 25.59
C LEU A 342 -5.41 -9.22 26.25
N GLU A 343 -5.05 -10.31 26.93
CA GLU A 343 -6.01 -11.13 27.68
C GLU A 343 -6.56 -10.46 28.94
N LYS A 344 -5.89 -9.41 29.44
CA LYS A 344 -6.27 -8.67 30.66
C LYS A 344 -6.99 -7.36 30.37
N ASP A 345 -6.91 -6.87 29.14
CA ASP A 345 -7.41 -5.56 28.73
C ASP A 345 -8.34 -5.73 27.52
N ASP A 346 -9.62 -5.97 27.81
CA ASP A 346 -10.66 -6.21 26.81
C ASP A 346 -10.88 -4.98 25.91
N ASP A 347 -10.78 -3.77 26.47
CA ASP A 347 -10.93 -2.51 25.73
C ASP A 347 -9.80 -2.34 24.70
N LEU A 348 -8.56 -2.62 25.10
CA LEU A 348 -7.41 -2.58 24.20
C LEU A 348 -7.53 -3.60 23.06
N LEU A 349 -8.01 -4.80 23.37
CA LEU A 349 -8.23 -5.87 22.40
C LEU A 349 -9.33 -5.50 21.39
N GLU A 350 -10.43 -4.90 21.84
CA GLU A 350 -11.48 -4.39 20.94
C GLU A 350 -10.99 -3.22 20.10
N ASN A 351 -10.23 -2.28 20.66
CA ASN A 351 -9.63 -1.17 19.91
C ASN A 351 -8.71 -1.65 18.77
N LEU A 352 -7.85 -2.64 19.04
CA LEU A 352 -7.05 -3.29 18.01
C LEU A 352 -7.94 -3.98 16.96
N GLY A 353 -9.01 -4.62 17.42
CA GLY A 353 -10.02 -5.23 16.56
C GLY A 353 -10.66 -4.27 15.57
N LEU A 354 -11.10 -3.11 16.03
CA LEU A 354 -11.72 -2.07 15.20
C LEU A 354 -10.75 -1.55 14.13
N MET A 355 -9.46 -1.42 14.48
CA MET A 355 -8.41 -1.05 13.55
C MET A 355 -8.13 -2.15 12.51
N MET A 356 -8.07 -3.42 12.92
CA MET A 356 -7.87 -4.56 12.01
C MET A 356 -9.03 -4.75 11.04
N GLU A 357 -10.26 -4.56 11.52
CA GLU A 357 -11.48 -4.61 10.72
C GLU A 357 -11.64 -3.38 9.83
N ARG A 358 -10.73 -2.42 9.94
CA ARG A 358 -10.73 -1.17 9.15
C ARG A 358 -12.03 -0.39 9.34
N LYS A 359 -12.57 -0.35 10.56
CA LYS A 359 -13.75 0.49 10.84
C LYS A 359 -13.39 1.98 10.91
N ASP A 360 -12.15 2.27 11.29
CA ASP A 360 -11.65 3.63 11.25
C ASP A 360 -11.35 4.04 9.79
N HIS A 361 -11.91 5.17 9.34
CA HIS A 361 -11.79 5.62 7.94
C HIS A 361 -10.34 5.72 7.45
N GLU A 362 -9.43 6.24 8.29
CA GLU A 362 -8.01 6.36 7.93
C GLU A 362 -7.31 5.00 7.83
N MET A 363 -7.73 3.98 8.61
CA MET A 363 -7.24 2.61 8.43
C MET A 363 -7.69 2.01 7.10
N ARG A 364 -8.90 2.34 6.62
CA ARG A 364 -9.36 1.96 5.27
C ARG A 364 -8.56 2.64 4.18
N MET A 365 -8.33 3.95 4.31
CA MET A 365 -7.54 4.71 3.33
C MET A 365 -6.12 4.16 3.24
N LEU A 366 -5.48 3.87 4.38
CA LEU A 366 -4.16 3.27 4.44
C LEU A 366 -4.13 1.88 3.80
N ALA A 367 -5.09 1.02 4.13
CA ALA A 367 -5.16 -0.34 3.58
C ALA A 367 -5.40 -0.37 2.05
N ALA A 368 -6.03 0.67 1.50
CA ALA A 368 -6.27 0.82 0.07
C ALA A 368 -5.17 1.60 -0.66
N ASP A 369 -4.06 1.93 0.01
CA ASP A 369 -2.98 2.75 -0.52
C ASP A 369 -3.48 4.08 -1.14
N MET A 370 -4.47 4.70 -0.47
CA MET A 370 -5.04 5.96 -0.91
C MET A 370 -4.20 7.15 -0.41
N PRO A 371 -4.26 8.30 -1.11
CA PRO A 371 -3.67 9.54 -0.62
C PRO A 371 -4.12 9.89 0.82
N PRO A 372 -3.22 10.40 1.68
CA PRO A 372 -1.83 10.79 1.41
C PRO A 372 -0.80 9.64 1.54
N TYR A 373 -1.22 8.46 2.00
CA TYR A 373 -0.34 7.36 2.43
C TYR A 373 0.59 6.82 1.35
N ARG A 374 0.08 6.70 0.11
CA ARG A 374 0.82 6.20 -1.07
C ARG A 374 2.12 6.95 -1.38
N HIS A 375 2.22 8.20 -0.94
CA HIS A 375 3.34 9.07 -1.29
C HIS A 375 4.58 8.82 -0.42
N ILE A 376 4.40 8.23 0.77
CA ILE A 376 5.49 7.93 1.71
C ILE A 376 5.76 6.42 1.78
N TYR A 377 4.69 5.64 1.76
CA TYR A 377 4.76 4.21 1.96
C TYR A 377 4.55 3.49 0.64
N SER A 378 5.60 2.85 0.12
CA SER A 378 5.60 2.10 -1.14
C SER A 378 5.58 0.57 -0.96
N GLY A 379 5.16 0.08 0.22
CA GLY A 379 5.16 -1.36 0.52
C GLY A 379 6.55 -1.96 0.79
N GLU A 380 7.62 -1.16 0.80
CA GLU A 380 8.97 -1.62 1.10
C GLU A 380 9.12 -2.11 2.55
N LYS A 381 9.85 -3.22 2.73
CA LYS A 381 10.26 -3.69 4.06
C LYS A 381 11.27 -2.71 4.65
N LEU A 382 10.89 -1.98 5.70
CA LEU A 382 11.82 -1.15 6.46
C LEU A 382 12.87 -2.04 7.12
N GLY A 383 14.15 -1.73 6.88
CA GLY A 383 15.26 -2.43 7.53
C GLY A 383 15.33 -2.22 9.04
N LYS A 384 14.76 -1.11 9.56
CA LYS A 384 14.66 -0.82 10.99
C LYS A 384 13.51 0.14 11.29
N TYR A 385 12.67 -0.20 12.26
CA TYR A 385 11.59 0.66 12.76
C TYR A 385 12.12 1.61 13.84
N THR A 386 12.08 2.92 13.59
CA THR A 386 12.60 3.94 14.51
C THR A 386 11.55 4.47 15.48
N VAL A 387 10.27 4.32 15.15
CA VAL A 387 9.15 4.85 15.93
C VAL A 387 9.23 4.44 17.40
N GLY A 388 9.09 5.45 18.28
CA GLY A 388 9.05 5.32 19.73
C GLY A 388 7.67 5.70 20.30
N GLU A 389 7.40 5.33 21.55
CA GLU A 389 6.09 5.53 22.18
C GLU A 389 5.68 7.01 22.30
N SER A 390 6.66 7.93 22.35
CA SER A 390 6.42 9.38 22.37
C SER A 390 5.69 9.86 21.11
N PHE A 391 5.83 9.15 19.99
CA PHE A 391 5.17 9.51 18.73
C PHE A 391 3.65 9.60 18.85
N VAL A 392 3.03 8.78 19.70
CA VAL A 392 1.57 8.85 19.93
C VAL A 392 1.20 10.14 20.66
N GLY A 393 2.05 10.63 21.56
CA GLY A 393 1.90 11.96 22.14
C GLY A 393 2.09 13.05 21.10
N ASP A 394 3.11 12.92 20.25
CA ASP A 394 3.38 13.86 19.16
C ASP A 394 2.17 13.99 18.22
N LEU A 395 1.49 12.88 17.88
CA LEU A 395 0.25 12.91 17.08
C LEU A 395 -0.88 13.75 17.69
N ARG A 396 -0.86 14.01 19.00
CA ARG A 396 -1.89 14.80 19.68
C ARG A 396 -1.45 16.24 19.89
N GLU A 397 -0.17 16.45 20.17
CA GLU A 397 0.36 17.74 20.66
C GLU A 397 1.10 18.54 19.59
N VAL A 398 1.73 17.88 18.62
CA VAL A 398 2.57 18.57 17.62
C VAL A 398 1.68 19.23 16.56
N GLU A 399 1.87 20.53 16.40
CA GLU A 399 1.22 21.33 15.37
C GLU A 399 1.96 21.23 14.04
N ARG A 400 1.24 21.57 12.96
CA ARG A 400 1.76 21.49 11.59
C ARG A 400 3.06 22.26 11.41
N GLU A 401 3.14 23.47 11.97
CA GLU A 401 4.30 24.34 11.85
C GLU A 401 5.54 23.73 12.52
N GLU A 402 5.39 23.20 13.73
CA GLU A 402 6.47 22.53 14.46
C GLU A 402 6.96 21.28 13.71
N LEU A 403 6.05 20.54 13.05
CA LEU A 403 6.43 19.41 12.21
C LEU A 403 7.20 19.86 10.96
N SER A 404 6.78 20.94 10.29
CA SER A 404 7.52 21.49 9.15
C SER A 404 8.93 21.90 9.56
N GLU A 405 9.10 22.54 10.72
CA GLU A 405 10.42 22.87 11.26
C GLU A 405 11.28 21.63 11.54
N LYS A 406 10.71 20.57 12.12
CA LYS A 406 11.43 19.29 12.34
C LYS A 406 11.87 18.64 11.03
N LEU A 407 11.00 18.62 10.01
CA LEU A 407 11.28 18.03 8.69
C LEU A 407 12.26 18.87 7.86
N ASN A 408 12.34 20.17 8.11
CA ASN A 408 13.25 21.08 7.42
C ASN A 408 14.45 21.48 8.27
N SER A 409 14.61 20.92 9.47
CA SER A 409 15.74 21.21 10.37
C SER A 409 17.08 21.00 9.67
N GLU A 410 18.06 21.85 9.98
CA GLU A 410 19.45 21.67 9.54
C GLU A 410 20.07 20.40 10.13
N ASP A 411 19.66 20.04 11.35
CA ASP A 411 20.09 18.82 12.02
C ASP A 411 19.52 17.59 11.30
N SER A 412 20.43 16.77 10.74
CA SER A 412 20.06 15.55 10.03
C SER A 412 19.35 14.55 10.92
N ASP A 413 19.70 14.46 12.20
CA ASP A 413 19.15 13.45 13.11
C ASP A 413 17.69 13.79 13.47
N VAL A 414 17.41 15.06 13.75
CA VAL A 414 16.04 15.55 14.01
C VAL A 414 15.15 15.29 12.79
N ARG A 415 15.64 15.66 11.61
CA ARG A 415 14.93 15.51 10.34
C ARG A 415 14.66 14.05 9.96
N LEU A 416 15.70 13.22 9.98
CA LEU A 416 15.59 11.80 9.64
C LEU A 416 14.73 11.05 10.64
N LYS A 417 14.75 11.44 11.92
CA LYS A 417 13.86 10.87 12.94
C LYS A 417 12.40 11.20 12.67
N ALA A 418 12.06 12.47 12.40
CA ALA A 418 10.68 12.87 12.11
C ALA A 418 10.09 12.11 10.90
N ALA A 419 10.82 12.08 9.78
CA ALA A 419 10.41 11.32 8.60
C ALA A 419 10.39 9.80 8.85
N GLY A 420 11.38 9.29 9.58
CA GLY A 420 11.53 7.87 9.91
C GLY A 420 10.41 7.35 10.82
N ASP A 421 9.96 8.14 11.78
CA ASP A 421 8.90 7.76 12.72
C ASP A 421 7.54 7.68 12.00
N ILE A 422 7.22 8.65 11.14
CA ILE A 422 6.02 8.62 10.27
C ILE A 422 6.05 7.37 9.38
N LYS A 423 7.15 7.16 8.65
CA LYS A 423 7.30 6.01 7.73
C LYS A 423 7.22 4.67 8.50
N SER A 424 7.85 4.59 9.67
CA SER A 424 7.81 3.41 10.53
C SER A 424 6.41 3.12 11.04
N MET A 425 5.65 4.16 11.41
CA MET A 425 4.28 3.99 11.89
C MET A 425 3.35 3.47 10.79
N LEU A 426 3.43 4.04 9.57
CA LEU A 426 2.64 3.55 8.43
C LEU A 426 2.92 2.08 8.13
N ALA A 427 4.20 1.71 8.11
CA ALA A 427 4.60 0.34 7.86
C ALA A 427 4.13 -0.63 8.94
N LEU A 428 4.16 -0.20 10.20
CA LEU A 428 3.69 -0.98 11.33
C LEU A 428 2.17 -1.20 11.27
N LEU A 429 1.40 -0.16 10.97
CA LEU A 429 -0.05 -0.26 10.76
C LEU A 429 -0.39 -1.15 9.56
N ASN A 430 0.36 -1.02 8.46
CA ASN A 430 0.15 -1.87 7.30
C ASN A 430 0.47 -3.34 7.61
N ALA A 431 1.58 -3.62 8.30
CA ALA A 431 1.91 -4.97 8.75
C ALA A 431 0.82 -5.53 9.68
N PHE A 432 0.35 -4.75 10.64
CA PHE A 432 -0.71 -5.16 11.55
C PHE A 432 -2.02 -5.58 10.83
N MET A 433 -2.35 -4.94 9.71
CA MET A 433 -3.53 -5.27 8.89
C MET A 433 -3.35 -6.49 7.99
N LYS A 434 -2.13 -7.05 7.87
CA LYS A 434 -1.86 -8.22 7.04
C LYS A 434 -2.33 -9.50 7.71
N VAL A 435 -3.24 -10.20 7.04
CA VAL A 435 -3.93 -11.38 7.57
C VAL A 435 -2.99 -12.59 7.71
N ASP A 436 -1.89 -12.63 6.96
CA ASP A 436 -0.89 -13.69 6.95
C ASP A 436 0.13 -13.60 8.09
N LEU A 437 0.12 -12.51 8.89
CA LEU A 437 1.08 -12.36 9.97
C LEU A 437 0.61 -13.06 11.27
N PRO A 438 1.51 -13.75 11.99
CA PRO A 438 1.23 -14.40 13.28
C PRO A 438 0.56 -13.48 14.30
N PHE A 439 0.98 -12.22 14.37
CA PHE A 439 0.38 -11.25 15.28
C PHE A 439 -1.11 -10.99 14.96
N HIS A 440 -1.47 -10.92 13.67
CA HIS A 440 -2.85 -10.73 13.24
C HIS A 440 -3.72 -11.93 13.65
N HIS A 441 -3.23 -13.15 13.42
CA HIS A 441 -3.88 -14.39 13.86
C HIS A 441 -4.11 -14.41 15.37
N GLU A 442 -3.13 -13.96 16.15
CA GLU A 442 -3.20 -13.95 17.61
C GLU A 442 -4.27 -12.97 18.13
N VAL A 443 -4.29 -11.73 17.63
CA VAL A 443 -5.31 -10.75 18.02
C VAL A 443 -6.71 -11.23 17.62
N ARG A 444 -6.85 -11.81 16.42
CA ARG A 444 -8.10 -12.40 15.96
C ARG A 444 -8.56 -13.55 16.87
N ARG A 445 -7.66 -14.46 17.22
CA ARG A 445 -7.94 -15.58 18.15
C ARG A 445 -8.46 -15.06 19.49
N LEU A 446 -7.75 -14.09 20.08
CA LEU A 446 -8.12 -13.50 21.37
C LEU A 446 -9.49 -12.84 21.32
N ARG A 447 -9.84 -12.13 20.24
CA ARG A 447 -11.17 -11.53 20.07
C ARG A 447 -12.28 -12.57 19.98
N ILE A 448 -12.04 -13.67 19.27
CA ILE A 448 -13.00 -14.78 19.23
C ILE A 448 -13.20 -15.37 20.64
N ILE A 449 -12.13 -15.51 21.41
CA ILE A 449 -12.18 -15.97 22.80
C ILE A 449 -12.97 -14.98 23.67
N LEU A 450 -12.72 -13.67 23.56
CA LEU A 450 -13.47 -12.64 24.28
C LEU A 450 -14.97 -12.70 23.95
N ARG A 451 -15.31 -12.87 22.67
CA ARG A 451 -16.71 -13.06 22.24
C ARG A 451 -17.35 -14.30 22.89
N MET A 452 -16.62 -15.40 23.02
CA MET A 452 -17.11 -16.58 23.74
C MET A 452 -17.30 -16.33 25.23
N LYS A 453 -16.36 -15.63 25.89
CA LYS A 453 -16.51 -15.22 27.30
C LYS A 453 -17.75 -14.34 27.50
N ASN A 454 -17.99 -13.38 26.59
CA ASN A 454 -19.17 -12.52 26.65
C ASN A 454 -20.48 -13.29 26.44
N LEU A 455 -20.49 -14.28 25.53
CA LEU A 455 -21.66 -15.17 25.35
C LEU A 455 -21.96 -16.02 26.59
N TYR A 456 -20.91 -16.47 27.27
CA TYR A 456 -21.02 -17.25 28.51
C TYR A 456 -21.51 -16.38 29.67
N ASN A 457 -20.88 -15.22 29.89
CA ASN A 457 -21.20 -14.29 30.98
C ASN A 457 -22.57 -13.63 30.81
N GLY A 458 -23.04 -13.46 29.57
CA GLY A 458 -24.38 -12.93 29.25
C GLY A 458 -25.50 -13.98 29.28
N ALA A 459 -25.22 -15.20 29.74
CA ALA A 459 -26.23 -16.26 29.86
C ALA A 459 -26.97 -16.21 31.20
N MET A 460 -28.16 -16.82 31.25
CA MET A 460 -28.99 -16.82 32.47
C MET A 460 -28.46 -17.77 33.55
N ASP A 461 -27.83 -18.86 33.13
CA ASP A 461 -27.18 -19.85 33.99
C ASP A 461 -25.99 -20.50 33.26
N GLU A 462 -25.18 -21.28 33.98
CA GLU A 462 -23.99 -21.94 33.40
C GLU A 462 -24.33 -22.91 32.28
N LYS A 463 -25.49 -23.57 32.32
CA LYS A 463 -25.88 -24.56 31.32
C LYS A 463 -26.26 -23.86 30.01
N ASP A 464 -26.97 -22.75 30.11
CA ASP A 464 -27.26 -21.84 29.00
C ASP A 464 -25.95 -21.25 28.45
N GLY A 465 -25.02 -20.81 29.30
CA GLY A 465 -23.70 -20.32 28.91
C GLY A 465 -22.90 -21.36 28.10
N ARG A 466 -22.78 -22.58 28.61
CA ARG A 466 -22.13 -23.71 27.91
C ARG A 466 -22.82 -24.00 26.57
N ASN A 467 -24.16 -24.01 26.55
CA ASN A 467 -24.93 -24.25 25.31
C ASN A 467 -24.70 -23.15 24.27
N ARG A 468 -24.67 -21.88 24.67
CA ARG A 468 -24.42 -20.74 23.78
C ARG A 468 -23.02 -20.78 23.18
N VAL A 469 -21.99 -21.08 23.97
CA VAL A 469 -20.60 -21.24 23.50
C VAL A 469 -20.48 -22.41 22.53
N GLN A 470 -21.04 -23.58 22.86
CA GLN A 470 -21.02 -24.76 21.99
C GLN A 470 -21.81 -24.54 20.68
N GLN A 471 -22.93 -23.81 20.75
CA GLN A 471 -23.69 -23.42 19.56
C GLN A 471 -22.90 -22.46 18.67
N PHE A 472 -22.18 -21.50 19.26
CA PHE A 472 -21.29 -20.60 18.53
C PHE A 472 -20.17 -21.37 17.81
N LEU A 473 -19.44 -22.24 18.52
CA LEU A 473 -18.36 -23.06 17.94
C LEU A 473 -18.85 -23.94 16.78
N ARG A 474 -20.00 -24.61 16.95
CA ARG A 474 -20.51 -25.57 15.95
C ARG A 474 -21.16 -24.92 14.74
N ARG A 475 -21.90 -23.81 14.93
CA ARG A 475 -22.77 -23.23 13.88
C ARG A 475 -22.32 -21.89 13.36
N ARG A 476 -21.64 -21.07 14.18
CA ARG A 476 -21.32 -19.68 13.82
C ARG A 476 -19.85 -19.46 13.49
N LEU A 477 -18.93 -20.18 14.12
CA LEU A 477 -17.48 -19.96 13.96
C LEU A 477 -17.04 -20.02 12.48
N ASN A 478 -17.33 -21.11 11.77
CA ASN A 478 -16.94 -21.24 10.37
C ASN A 478 -17.67 -20.26 9.44
N ASN A 479 -18.90 -19.85 9.79
CA ASN A 479 -19.67 -18.90 8.97
C ASN A 479 -19.14 -17.47 9.12
N LEU A 480 -18.71 -17.10 10.33
CA LEU A 480 -18.18 -15.77 10.63
C LEU A 480 -16.70 -15.63 10.27
N TYR A 481 -15.95 -16.73 10.28
CA TYR A 481 -14.51 -16.76 10.07
C TYR A 481 -14.14 -17.94 9.16
N PRO A 482 -14.48 -17.86 7.86
CA PRO A 482 -14.29 -18.97 6.92
C PRO A 482 -12.82 -19.27 6.59
N ASP A 483 -11.94 -18.31 6.83
CA ASP A 483 -10.50 -18.30 6.54
C ASP A 483 -9.63 -18.71 7.74
N LEU A 484 -10.21 -19.20 8.84
CA LEU A 484 -9.43 -19.74 9.96
C LEU A 484 -8.60 -20.96 9.53
N THR A 485 -7.33 -20.94 9.91
CA THR A 485 -6.45 -22.11 9.77
C THR A 485 -6.89 -23.23 10.71
N ARG A 486 -6.44 -24.46 10.41
CA ARG A 486 -6.73 -25.63 11.26
C ARG A 486 -6.19 -25.46 12.68
N GLU A 487 -5.04 -24.82 12.82
CA GLU A 487 -4.36 -24.59 14.10
C GLU A 487 -5.10 -23.55 14.94
N GLU A 488 -5.47 -22.40 14.34
CA GLU A 488 -6.28 -21.39 15.02
C GLU A 488 -7.61 -21.97 15.50
N LYS A 489 -8.27 -22.78 14.65
CA LYS A 489 -9.53 -23.42 15.01
C LYS A 489 -9.38 -24.36 16.20
N ALA A 490 -8.34 -25.20 16.23
CA ALA A 490 -8.07 -26.10 17.34
C ALA A 490 -7.81 -25.31 18.64
N ALA A 491 -7.06 -24.22 18.57
CA ALA A 491 -6.80 -23.35 19.71
C ALA A 491 -8.07 -22.67 20.23
N ILE A 492 -8.94 -22.19 19.33
CA ILE A 492 -10.24 -21.58 19.68
C ILE A 492 -11.19 -22.61 20.31
N GLU A 493 -11.27 -23.82 19.76
CA GLU A 493 -12.10 -24.90 20.31
C GLU A 493 -11.61 -25.32 21.70
N ALA A 494 -10.29 -25.46 21.90
CA ALA A 494 -9.70 -25.76 23.20
C ALA A 494 -10.00 -24.66 24.24
N ALA A 495 -9.84 -23.39 23.86
CA ALA A 495 -10.18 -22.26 24.72
C ALA A 495 -11.69 -22.23 25.06
N GLY A 496 -12.56 -22.52 24.08
CA GLY A 496 -14.00 -22.60 24.30
C GLY A 496 -14.40 -23.72 25.27
N ASN A 497 -13.73 -24.88 25.20
CA ASN A 497 -13.93 -25.96 26.16
C ASN A 497 -13.45 -25.57 27.56
N SER A 498 -12.29 -24.92 27.67
CA SER A 498 -11.77 -24.40 28.95
C SER A 498 -12.73 -23.40 29.59
N ILE A 499 -13.31 -22.46 28.83
CA ILE A 499 -14.34 -21.54 29.33
C ILE A 499 -15.56 -22.31 29.89
N CYS A 500 -15.92 -23.43 29.26
CA CYS A 500 -17.04 -24.28 29.72
C CYS A 500 -16.68 -25.16 30.94
N GLU A 501 -15.40 -25.39 31.22
CA GLU A 501 -14.89 -26.25 32.29
C GLU A 501 -14.51 -25.47 33.57
N VAL A 502 -13.97 -24.25 33.43
CA VAL A 502 -13.41 -23.45 34.54
C VAL A 502 -14.43 -23.06 35.62
N SER A 503 -15.72 -23.01 35.33
CA SER A 503 -16.75 -22.72 36.36
C SER A 503 -17.32 -23.96 37.07
N GLY A 504 -16.94 -25.17 36.67
CA GLY A 504 -17.46 -26.41 37.29
C GLY A 504 -16.70 -26.88 38.55
N GLY A 505 -15.81 -26.05 39.10
CA GLY A 505 -14.76 -26.49 40.04
C GLY A 505 -14.80 -25.94 41.47
N ASP A 506 -15.65 -24.97 41.81
CA ASP A 506 -15.64 -24.30 43.12
C ASP A 506 -16.91 -24.55 43.96
N ASP A 507 -17.47 -25.77 43.91
CA ASP A 507 -18.62 -26.20 44.73
C ASP A 507 -18.43 -27.59 45.38
N GLU A 508 -17.21 -27.91 45.84
CA GLU A 508 -16.99 -29.03 46.78
C GLU A 508 -16.13 -28.61 48.00
N GLU A 509 -16.53 -27.53 48.68
CA GLU A 509 -16.25 -27.38 50.12
C GLU A 509 -17.55 -27.16 50.90
N GLY A 510 -18.00 -28.23 51.58
CA GLY A 510 -18.95 -28.15 52.69
C GLY A 510 -20.38 -28.63 52.38
N GLY A 511 -20.67 -29.91 52.68
CA GLY A 511 -22.02 -30.44 52.51
C GLY A 511 -22.23 -31.86 53.04
N ASP A 512 -22.00 -32.03 54.33
CA ASP A 512 -22.36 -33.13 55.24
C ASP A 512 -23.19 -34.32 54.69
N ARG A 513 -22.61 -35.53 54.83
CA ARG A 513 -23.25 -36.83 54.57
C ARG A 513 -24.35 -37.12 55.59
N ALA A 514 -25.57 -36.65 55.35
CA ALA A 514 -26.75 -37.13 56.06
C ALA A 514 -27.32 -38.41 55.43
N LYS A 515 -26.95 -39.55 56.01
CA LYS A 515 -27.51 -40.89 55.80
C LYS A 515 -29.05 -40.88 55.89
N ARG A 516 -29.76 -41.26 54.82
CA ARG A 516 -31.13 -41.80 54.93
C ARG A 516 -31.08 -43.33 54.98
N VAL A 517 -31.18 -43.84 56.20
CA VAL A 517 -31.46 -45.25 56.47
C VAL A 517 -32.95 -45.48 56.22
N TYR A 518 -33.27 -46.36 55.27
CA TYR A 518 -34.61 -46.92 55.15
C TYR A 518 -34.86 -47.85 56.34
N ARG A 519 -35.98 -47.66 57.05
CA ARG A 519 -36.52 -48.66 57.97
C ARG A 519 -37.82 -49.20 57.39
N VAL A 520 -37.89 -50.53 57.41
CA VAL A 520 -39.00 -51.42 57.01
C VAL A 520 -40.28 -51.07 57.75
#